data_AF-A0A0D6LUQ2-F1
#
_entry.id   AF-A0A0D6LUQ2-F1
#
_cell.length_a   1.000
_cell.length_b   1.000
_cell.length_c   1.000
_cell.angle_alpha   90.00
_cell.angle_beta   90.00
_cell.angle_gamma   90.00
#
_symmetry.space_group_name_H-M   'P 1'
#
loop_
_entity.id
_entity.type
_entity.pdbx_description
1 polymer ?
#
loop_
_entity_poly.entity_id
_entity_poly.type
_entity_poly.pdbx_seq_one_letter_code
_entity_poly.pdbx_strand_id
1 'polypeptide(L)'
;MLRKALSCQHLDEMANSVAAAGRLLVAKRPETETTVALRINTINSAMEQLRLRRCTSDSDTCSSRSQPSSELRGWIHSQEKRLLELEQRLKEGVGLTKLLSDQQYSLGAKSLSQ
;
A
#
# COMPACT_ATOMS: atom_id res chain seq x y z
N MET A 1 11.63 6.73 -15.60
CA MET A 1 10.92 7.70 -16.48
C MET A 1 9.99 8.54 -15.61
N LEU A 2 10.35 9.80 -15.37
CA LEU A 2 9.48 10.75 -14.66
C LEU A 2 8.34 11.14 -15.61
N ARG A 3 7.13 10.58 -15.44
CA ARG A 3 5.95 11.13 -16.12
C ARG A 3 5.76 12.54 -15.56
N LYS A 4 5.99 13.58 -16.38
CA LYS A 4 5.64 14.97 -16.01
C LYS A 4 4.17 14.98 -15.63
N ALA A 5 3.89 15.11 -14.34
CA ALA A 5 2.53 15.27 -13.86
C ALA A 5 2.00 16.60 -14.44
N LEU A 6 1.04 16.53 -15.37
CA LEU A 6 0.34 17.69 -15.96
C LEU A 6 -0.28 18.60 -14.89
N SER A 7 0.39 19.64 -14.38
CA SER A 7 -0.13 20.49 -13.28
C SER A 7 -1.55 21.03 -13.55
N CYS A 8 -2.30 21.41 -12.51
CA CYS A 8 -3.66 21.96 -12.69
C CYS A 8 -3.65 23.18 -13.64
N GLN A 9 -2.62 24.01 -13.55
CA GLN A 9 -2.36 25.11 -14.48
C GLN A 9 -2.31 24.65 -15.96
N HIS A 10 -1.63 23.54 -16.27
CA HIS A 10 -1.60 23.02 -17.64
C HIS A 10 -2.97 22.51 -18.12
N LEU A 11 -3.82 22.01 -17.20
CA LEU A 11 -5.19 21.62 -17.53
C LEU A 11 -6.06 22.84 -17.84
N ASP A 12 -5.86 23.95 -17.12
CA ASP A 12 -6.58 25.19 -17.35
C ASP A 12 -6.16 25.86 -18.68
N GLU A 13 -4.87 25.85 -18.99
CA GLU A 13 -4.35 26.29 -20.29
C GLU A 13 -4.93 25.47 -21.45
N MET A 14 -5.03 24.14 -21.29
CA MET A 14 -5.68 23.28 -22.28
C MET A 14 -7.17 23.61 -22.43
N ALA A 15 -7.90 23.79 -21.34
CA ALA A 15 -9.33 24.13 -21.37
C ALA A 15 -9.57 25.43 -22.15
N ASN A 16 -8.75 26.45 -21.88
CA ASN A 16 -8.81 27.74 -22.56
C ASN A 16 -8.49 27.61 -24.06
N SER A 17 -7.47 26.83 -24.41
CA SER A 17 -7.10 26.59 -25.81
C SER A 17 -8.18 25.84 -26.57
N VAL A 18 -8.80 24.82 -25.97
CA VAL A 18 -9.89 24.05 -26.58
C VAL A 18 -11.13 24.91 -26.78
N ALA A 19 -11.48 25.75 -25.81
CA ALA A 19 -12.57 26.70 -25.95
C ALA A 19 -12.33 27.72 -27.07
N ALA A 20 -11.10 28.25 -27.19
CA ALA A 20 -10.73 29.17 -28.26
C ALA A 20 -10.82 28.51 -29.65
N ALA A 21 -10.28 27.30 -29.79
CA ALA A 21 -10.36 26.52 -31.03
C ALA A 21 -11.81 26.19 -31.41
N GLY A 22 -12.63 25.84 -30.41
CA GLY A 22 -14.07 25.60 -30.60
C GLY A 22 -14.80 26.82 -31.14
N ARG A 23 -14.59 28.00 -30.55
CA ARG A 23 -15.19 29.25 -31.04
C ARG A 23 -14.78 29.55 -32.49
N LEU A 24 -13.51 29.34 -32.83
CA LEU A 24 -13.03 29.56 -34.20
C LEU A 24 -13.63 28.57 -35.20
N LEU A 25 -13.86 27.33 -34.78
CA LEU A 25 -14.52 26.32 -35.61
C LEU A 25 -16.00 26.66 -35.83
N VAL A 26 -16.72 27.03 -34.78
CA VAL A 26 -18.14 27.44 -34.87
C VAL A 26 -18.30 28.69 -35.74
N ALA A 27 -17.38 29.66 -35.63
CA ALA A 27 -17.40 30.85 -36.49
C ALA A 27 -17.24 30.51 -37.99
N LYS A 28 -16.50 29.44 -38.33
CA LYS A 28 -16.33 28.97 -39.72
C LYS A 28 -17.43 28.02 -40.18
N ARG A 29 -18.05 27.29 -39.23
CA ARG A 29 -19.01 26.21 -39.46
C ARG A 29 -20.08 26.23 -38.36
N PRO A 30 -21.05 27.16 -38.43
CA PRO A 30 -22.07 27.32 -37.40
C PRO A 30 -22.91 26.06 -37.17
N GLU A 31 -23.11 25.24 -38.21
CA GLU A 31 -23.82 23.96 -38.14
C GLU A 31 -23.19 22.95 -37.17
N THR A 32 -21.92 23.16 -36.78
CA THR A 32 -21.21 22.30 -35.83
C THR A 32 -21.35 22.74 -34.37
N GLU A 33 -22.00 23.87 -34.09
CA GLU A 33 -22.08 24.50 -32.76
C GLU A 33 -22.49 23.52 -31.66
N THR A 34 -23.60 22.81 -31.84
CA THR A 34 -24.11 21.85 -30.85
C THR A 34 -23.12 20.72 -30.57
N THR A 35 -22.47 20.21 -31.62
CA THR A 35 -21.49 19.11 -31.49
C THR A 35 -20.21 19.60 -30.80
N VAL A 36 -19.76 20.81 -31.14
CA VAL A 36 -18.58 21.43 -30.54
C VAL A 36 -18.83 21.74 -29.07
N ALA A 37 -19.99 22.31 -28.72
CA ALA A 37 -20.38 22.58 -27.34
C ALA A 37 -20.41 21.30 -26.50
N LEU A 38 -21.03 20.22 -27.01
CA LEU A 38 -21.06 18.93 -26.34
C LEU A 38 -19.65 18.39 -26.08
N ARG A 39 -18.77 18.44 -27.09
CA ARG A 39 -17.38 17.98 -26.98
C ARG A 39 -16.58 18.79 -25.96
N ILE A 40 -16.72 20.12 -25.95
CA ILE A 40 -16.08 20.98 -24.97
C ILE A 40 -16.53 20.60 -23.55
N ASN A 41 -17.83 20.38 -23.35
CA ASN A 41 -18.36 19.98 -22.05
C ASN A 41 -17.81 18.62 -21.61
N THR A 42 -17.75 17.62 -22.51
CA THR A 42 -17.15 16.32 -22.22
C THR A 42 -15.67 16.44 -21.83
N ILE A 43 -14.90 17.26 -22.55
CA ILE A 43 -13.48 17.49 -22.28
C ILE A 43 -13.31 18.18 -20.92
N ASN A 44 -14.12 19.19 -20.60
CA ASN A 44 -14.10 19.87 -19.31
C ASN A 44 -14.41 18.91 -18.15
N SER A 45 -15.44 18.08 -18.28
CA SER A 45 -15.77 17.06 -17.28
C SER A 45 -14.63 16.04 -17.10
N ALA A 46 -14.01 15.60 -18.18
CA ALA A 46 -12.86 14.70 -18.10
C ALA A 46 -11.67 15.36 -17.38
N MET A 47 -11.34 16.61 -17.71
CA MET A 47 -10.28 17.36 -17.03
C MET A 47 -10.57 17.53 -15.54
N GLU A 48 -11.82 17.78 -15.16
CA GLU A 48 -12.22 17.87 -13.76
C GLU A 48 -12.03 16.54 -13.03
N GLN A 49 -12.37 15.41 -13.66
CA GLN A 49 -12.05 14.09 -13.10
C GLN A 49 -10.54 13.86 -12.95
N LEU A 50 -9.71 14.37 -13.86
CA LEU A 50 -8.25 14.30 -13.70
C LEU A 50 -7.76 15.16 -12.52
N ARG A 51 -8.38 16.32 -12.27
CA ARG A 51 -8.10 17.19 -11.11
C ARG A 51 -8.49 16.49 -9.82
N LEU A 52 -9.73 16.01 -9.71
CA LEU A 52 -10.24 15.30 -8.53
C LEU A 52 -9.43 14.04 -8.22
N ARG A 53 -9.07 13.27 -9.25
CA ARG A 53 -8.23 12.08 -9.07
C ARG A 53 -6.86 12.40 -8.47
N ARG A 54 -6.31 13.62 -8.63
CA ARG A 54 -5.10 14.01 -7.89
C ARG A 54 -5.37 14.31 -6.42
N CYS A 55 -6.46 15.00 -6.14
CA CYS A 55 -6.88 15.26 -4.77
C CYS A 55 -7.13 13.95 -4.00
N THR A 56 -7.53 12.87 -4.70
CA THR A 56 -7.75 11.55 -4.09
C THR A 56 -6.54 10.59 -4.20
N SER A 57 -5.66 10.75 -5.20
CA SER A 57 -4.52 9.83 -5.40
C SER A 57 -3.34 10.09 -4.47
N ASP A 58 -3.17 11.31 -3.94
CA ASP A 58 -2.09 11.59 -2.99
C ASP A 58 -2.56 11.68 -1.52
N SER A 59 -3.85 11.50 -1.23
CA SER A 59 -4.38 11.59 0.15
C SER A 59 -5.08 10.31 0.65
N ASP A 60 -5.82 9.57 -0.18
CA ASP A 60 -6.83 8.66 0.39
C ASP A 60 -6.61 7.17 0.07
N THR A 61 -5.50 6.79 -0.57
CA THR A 61 -5.10 5.36 -0.67
C THR A 61 -3.84 5.01 0.12
N CYS A 62 -3.27 5.97 0.85
CA CYS A 62 -2.19 5.71 1.82
C CYS A 62 -2.58 6.02 3.28
N SER A 63 -3.85 6.35 3.55
CA SER A 63 -4.38 6.59 4.91
C SER A 63 -5.40 5.54 5.36
N SER A 64 -5.25 4.29 4.92
CA SER A 64 -5.93 3.13 5.53
C SER A 64 -5.04 1.90 5.64
N ARG A 65 -3.71 2.09 5.63
CA ARG A 65 -2.86 1.16 6.39
C ARG A 65 -2.81 1.69 7.81
N SER A 66 -3.95 1.63 8.50
CA SER A 66 -4.02 1.84 9.94
C SER A 66 -2.89 1.00 10.51
N GLN A 67 -1.90 1.67 11.10
CA GLN A 67 -0.83 1.01 11.80
C GLN A 67 -1.49 -0.05 12.71
N PRO A 68 -1.07 -1.33 12.69
CA PRO A 68 -1.69 -2.37 13.50
C PRO A 68 -1.84 -1.86 14.92
N SER A 69 -2.98 -2.09 15.60
CA SER A 69 -3.23 -1.54 16.94
C SER A 69 -2.04 -1.81 17.88
N SER A 70 -1.84 -0.97 18.91
CA SER A 70 -0.70 -1.17 19.83
C SER A 70 -0.70 -2.58 20.45
N GLU A 71 -1.89 -3.13 20.69
CA GLU A 71 -2.10 -4.52 21.11
C GLU A 71 -1.63 -5.52 20.06
N LEU A 72 -2.01 -5.34 18.79
CA LEU A 72 -1.60 -6.21 17.69
C LEU A 72 -0.08 -6.16 17.47
N ARG A 73 0.53 -4.97 17.57
CA ARG A 73 2.00 -4.82 17.51
C ARG A 73 2.69 -5.53 18.67
N GLY A 74 2.18 -5.37 19.88
CA GLY A 74 2.70 -6.06 21.07
C GLY A 74 2.58 -7.59 20.95
N TRP A 75 1.46 -8.07 20.41
CA TRP A 75 1.24 -9.49 20.17
C TRP A 75 2.21 -10.04 19.11
N ILE A 76 2.41 -9.34 18.00
CA ILE A 76 3.37 -9.72 16.95
C ILE A 76 4.79 -9.83 17.53
N HIS A 77 5.26 -8.80 18.26
CA HIS A 77 6.60 -8.85 18.88
C HIS A 77 6.75 -9.98 19.90
N SER A 78 5.70 -10.30 20.65
CA SER A 78 5.70 -11.43 21.57
C SER A 78 5.83 -12.77 20.84
N GLN A 79 5.13 -12.94 19.71
CA GLN A 79 5.25 -14.15 18.90
C GLN A 79 6.63 -14.24 18.23
N GLU A 80 7.17 -13.14 17.68
CA GLU A 80 8.51 -13.09 17.08
C GLU A 80 9.59 -13.48 18.09
N LYS A 81 9.53 -12.94 19.32
CA LYS A 81 10.46 -13.31 20.40
C LYS A 81 10.36 -14.79 20.76
N ARG A 82 9.14 -15.31 20.93
CA ARG A 82 8.93 -16.72 21.27
C ARG A 82 9.43 -17.65 20.16
N LEU A 83 9.27 -17.25 18.91
CA LEU A 83 9.72 -18.02 17.75
C LEU A 83 11.25 -18.08 17.71
N LEU A 84 11.93 -16.95 17.94
CA LEU A 84 13.40 -16.91 18.08
C LEU A 84 13.92 -17.79 19.21
N GLU A 85 13.27 -17.80 20.38
CA GLU A 85 13.65 -18.67 21.50
C GLU A 85 13.47 -20.16 21.15
N LEU A 86 12.41 -20.51 20.42
CA LEU A 86 12.16 -21.88 19.98
C LEU A 86 13.15 -22.32 18.89
N GLU A 87 13.47 -21.46 17.93
CA GLU A 87 14.49 -21.70 16.92
C GLU A 87 15.87 -21.87 17.56
N GLN A 88 16.21 -21.04 18.55
CA GLN A 88 17.46 -21.16 19.28
C GLN A 88 17.53 -22.50 20.02
N ARG A 89 16.45 -22.91 20.71
CA ARG A 89 16.40 -24.22 21.39
C ARG A 89 16.47 -25.40 20.42
N LEU A 90 15.86 -25.27 19.24
CA LEU A 90 15.95 -26.27 18.17
C LEU A 90 17.39 -26.36 17.63
N LYS A 91 18.03 -25.20 17.42
CA LYS A 91 19.39 -25.08 16.89
C LYS A 91 20.46 -25.50 17.88
N GLU A 92 20.28 -25.19 19.15
CA GLU A 92 21.10 -25.66 20.27
C GLU A 92 20.99 -27.17 20.45
N GLY A 93 20.05 -27.82 19.75
CA GLY A 93 19.90 -29.25 19.81
C GLY A 93 19.82 -29.66 21.28
N VAL A 94 18.86 -29.12 22.03
CA VAL A 94 18.39 -29.78 23.26
C VAL A 94 17.61 -31.02 22.80
N GLY A 95 18.36 -31.88 22.13
CA GLY A 95 18.05 -33.23 21.83
C GLY A 95 17.87 -33.92 23.15
N LEU A 96 17.06 -34.95 23.07
CA LEU A 96 16.77 -35.95 24.07
C LEU A 96 17.98 -36.35 24.94
N THR A 97 19.23 -36.13 24.50
CA THR A 97 20.48 -36.32 25.23
C THR A 97 20.56 -35.64 26.61
N LYS A 98 20.08 -34.40 26.79
CA LYS A 98 20.12 -33.75 28.13
C LYS A 98 19.04 -34.33 29.06
N LEU A 99 17.85 -34.58 28.51
CA LEU A 99 16.73 -35.25 29.20
C LEU A 99 17.04 -36.71 29.59
N LEU A 100 17.74 -37.45 28.73
CA LEU A 100 18.17 -38.84 29.00
C LEU A 100 19.33 -38.89 30.00
N SER A 101 20.27 -37.94 29.94
CA SER A 101 21.36 -37.85 30.93
C SER A 101 20.79 -37.63 32.33
N ASP A 102 19.85 -36.69 32.49
CA ASP A 102 19.20 -36.41 33.78
C ASP A 102 18.35 -37.60 34.27
N GLN A 103 17.82 -38.44 33.37
CA GLN A 103 17.10 -39.67 33.73
C GLN A 103 18.05 -40.83 34.12
N GLN A 104 19.26 -40.88 33.55
CA GLN A 104 20.25 -41.93 33.83
C GLN A 104 20.93 -41.73 35.20
N TYR A 105 21.13 -40.48 35.66
CA TYR A 105 21.63 -40.20 37.01
C TYR A 105 20.63 -40.54 38.13
N SER A 106 19.33 -40.57 37.83
CA SER A 106 18.27 -41.00 38.78
C SER A 106 18.18 -42.51 38.94
N LEU A 107 18.48 -43.29 37.88
CA LEU A 107 18.44 -44.75 37.90
C LEU A 107 19.78 -45.39 38.32
N GLY A 108 20.93 -44.75 38.05
CA GLY A 108 22.24 -45.24 38.46
C GLY A 108 22.53 -45.08 39.96
N ALA A 109 21.90 -44.11 40.64
CA ALA A 109 22.10 -43.87 42.07
C ALA A 109 21.38 -44.87 43.00
N LYS A 110 20.53 -45.76 42.46
CA LYS A 110 19.80 -46.77 43.26
C LYS A 110 20.44 -48.16 43.26
N SER A 111 21.55 -48.37 42.55
CA SER A 111 22.17 -49.71 42.39
C SER A 111 23.52 -49.91 43.08
N LEU A 112 23.99 -48.97 43.91
CA LEU A 112 25.27 -49.08 44.64
C LEU A 112 25.10 -49.05 46.16
N SER A 113 24.04 -49.69 46.65
CA SER A 113 23.85 -49.92 48.09
C SER A 113 23.22 -51.31 48.30
N GLN A 114 24.01 -52.35 48.05
CA GLN A 114 23.91 -53.64 48.75
C GLN A 114 25.29 -54.00 49.27
#